data_AF-A0A953QGR2-F1
#
_entry.id   AF-A0A953QGR2-F1
#
_cell.length_a   1.000
_cell.length_b   1.000
_cell.length_c   1.000
_cell.angle_alpha   90.00
_cell.angle_beta   90.00
_cell.angle_gamma   90.00
#
_symmetry.space_group_name_H-M   'P 1'
#
loop_
_entity.id
_entity.type
_entity.pdbx_description
1 polymer ?
#
loop_
_entity_poly.entity_id
_entity_poly.type
_entity_poly.pdbx_seq_one_letter_code
_entity_poly.pdbx_strand_id
1 'polypeptide(L)'
;MPKRTKTARANRTSDRVLTAKQNRELAALTSLRDDQIDTSDIPELPPRAWKEAVRGRFYRPVKQAVSMRLDADVVAWLKKRGKGYQTRANRILRQHMLADSKRA
;
A
#
# COMPACT_ATOMS: atom_id res chain seq x y z
N MET A 1 18.28 24.94 -10.37
CA MET A 1 17.22 24.43 -9.46
C MET A 1 16.17 23.71 -10.29
N PRO A 2 16.10 22.37 -10.35
CA PRO A 2 15.12 21.70 -11.19
C PRO A 2 13.72 21.73 -10.53
N LYS A 3 12.74 22.24 -11.26
CA LYS A 3 11.34 22.36 -10.82
C LYS A 3 10.68 20.97 -10.77
N ARG A 4 10.06 20.66 -9.64
CA ARG A 4 9.32 19.41 -9.39
C ARG A 4 8.11 19.32 -10.34
N THR A 5 8.14 18.43 -11.33
CA THR A 5 7.00 18.15 -12.20
C THR A 5 5.94 17.38 -11.39
N LYS A 6 4.68 17.83 -11.45
CA LYS A 6 3.55 17.11 -10.86
C LYS A 6 3.38 15.80 -11.62
N THR A 7 3.63 14.66 -10.96
CA THR A 7 3.27 13.35 -11.50
C THR A 7 1.75 13.31 -11.62
N ALA A 8 1.23 13.35 -12.86
CA ALA A 8 -0.18 13.17 -13.13
C ALA A 8 -0.60 11.80 -12.57
N ARG A 9 -1.67 11.78 -11.76
CA ARG A 9 -2.33 10.53 -11.39
C ARG A 9 -2.89 9.93 -12.67
N ALA A 10 -2.34 8.81 -13.12
CA ALA A 10 -2.95 8.02 -14.17
C ALA A 10 -4.35 7.60 -13.66
N ASN A 11 -5.38 8.16 -14.26
CA ASN A 11 -6.75 7.75 -14.01
C ASN A 11 -6.88 6.31 -14.51
N ARG A 12 -7.20 5.38 -13.60
CA ARG A 12 -7.31 3.96 -13.91
C ARG A 12 -8.37 3.77 -14.99
N THR A 13 -8.02 2.95 -15.97
CA THR A 13 -8.80 2.39 -17.08
C THR A 13 -10.03 1.62 -16.58
N SER A 14 -11.02 2.29 -15.98
CA SER A 14 -12.32 1.68 -15.63
C SER A 14 -13.44 2.00 -16.63
N ASP A 15 -13.20 2.87 -17.60
CA ASP A 15 -14.21 3.35 -18.57
C ASP A 15 -13.94 2.95 -20.02
N ARG A 16 -12.93 2.12 -20.26
CA ARG A 16 -12.62 1.70 -21.64
C ARG A 16 -13.53 0.54 -22.03
N VAL A 17 -14.59 0.85 -22.78
CA VAL A 17 -15.48 -0.14 -23.39
C VAL A 17 -14.64 -1.11 -24.23
N LEU A 18 -14.77 -2.40 -23.94
CA LEU A 18 -14.08 -3.47 -24.66
C LEU A 18 -14.61 -3.55 -26.08
N THR A 19 -13.72 -3.74 -27.04
CA THR A 19 -14.11 -3.98 -28.44
C THR A 19 -14.82 -5.32 -28.57
N ALA A 20 -15.63 -5.50 -29.62
CA ALA A 20 -16.31 -6.76 -29.88
C ALA A 20 -15.34 -7.95 -29.99
N LYS A 21 -14.11 -7.71 -30.50
CA LYS A 21 -13.04 -8.72 -30.55
C LYS A 21 -12.58 -9.13 -29.14
N GLN A 22 -12.33 -8.16 -28.26
CA GLN A 22 -11.91 -8.43 -26.89
C GLN A 22 -12.98 -9.16 -26.08
N ASN A 23 -14.26 -8.83 -26.29
CA ASN A 23 -15.35 -9.56 -25.63
C ASN A 23 -15.45 -11.02 -26.08
N ARG A 24 -15.19 -11.29 -27.37
CA ARG A 24 -15.13 -12.68 -27.89
C ARG A 24 -13.94 -13.44 -27.33
N GLU A 25 -12.77 -12.81 -27.25
CA GLU A 25 -11.58 -13.41 -26.63
C GLU A 25 -11.82 -13.74 -25.15
N LEU A 26 -12.46 -12.82 -24.39
CA LEU A 26 -12.79 -13.06 -22.98
C LEU A 26 -13.81 -14.19 -22.80
N ALA A 27 -14.82 -14.27 -23.67
CA ALA A 27 -15.77 -15.37 -23.68
C ALA A 27 -15.08 -16.71 -23.97
N ALA A 28 -14.14 -16.74 -24.93
CA ALA A 28 -13.35 -17.93 -25.23
C ALA A 28 -12.47 -18.38 -24.05
N LEU A 29 -11.81 -17.43 -23.36
CA LEU A 29 -11.03 -17.72 -22.15
C LEU A 29 -11.90 -18.24 -21.01
N THR A 30 -13.13 -17.74 -20.87
CA THR A 30 -14.06 -18.17 -19.81
C THR A 30 -14.60 -19.58 -20.06
N SER A 31 -14.70 -20.00 -21.32
CA SER A 31 -15.11 -21.35 -21.71
C SER A 31 -13.97 -22.37 -21.72
N LEU A 32 -12.72 -21.93 -21.59
CA LEU A 32 -11.56 -22.81 -21.52
C LEU A 32 -11.58 -23.56 -20.17
N ARG A 33 -11.31 -24.86 -20.19
CA ARG A 33 -11.22 -25.68 -18.97
C ARG A 33 -9.87 -25.47 -18.29
N ASP A 34 -9.83 -25.55 -16.97
CA ASP A 34 -8.60 -25.35 -16.17
C ASP A 34 -7.46 -26.30 -16.62
N ASP A 35 -7.76 -27.55 -16.95
CA ASP A 35 -6.77 -28.54 -17.42
C ASP A 35 -6.09 -28.17 -18.76
N GLN A 36 -6.67 -27.22 -19.50
CA GLN A 36 -6.13 -26.74 -20.78
C GLN A 36 -5.31 -25.46 -20.62
N ILE A 37 -5.18 -24.93 -19.40
CA ILE A 37 -4.38 -23.74 -19.11
C ILE A 37 -2.92 -24.18 -19.01
N ASP A 38 -2.09 -23.70 -19.94
CA ASP A 38 -0.64 -23.89 -19.89
C ASP A 38 -0.04 -22.94 -18.85
N THR A 39 0.57 -23.50 -17.81
CA THR A 39 1.30 -22.76 -16.75
C THR A 39 2.79 -23.06 -16.75
N SER A 40 3.33 -23.61 -17.86
CA SER A 40 4.73 -24.04 -17.95
C SER A 40 5.74 -22.92 -17.68
N ASP A 41 5.37 -21.67 -17.95
CA ASP A 41 6.17 -20.47 -17.71
C ASP A 41 6.04 -19.91 -16.29
N ILE A 42 5.02 -20.33 -15.53
CA ILE A 42 4.71 -19.85 -14.18
C ILE A 42 4.63 -21.04 -13.22
N PRO A 43 5.79 -21.59 -12.79
CA PRO A 43 5.80 -22.69 -11.84
C PRO A 43 5.22 -22.27 -10.49
N GLU A 44 4.55 -23.20 -9.81
CA GLU A 44 4.02 -22.97 -8.48
C GLU A 44 5.13 -22.64 -7.47
N LEU A 45 4.90 -21.63 -6.64
CA LEU A 45 5.83 -21.25 -5.57
C LEU A 45 5.86 -22.33 -4.48
N PRO A 46 7.02 -22.92 -4.16
CA PRO A 46 7.10 -23.98 -3.17
C PRO A 46 6.71 -23.45 -1.78
N PRO A 47 6.11 -24.28 -0.89
CA PRO A 47 5.74 -23.89 0.48
C PRO A 47 6.89 -23.25 1.29
N ARG A 48 8.14 -23.62 0.96
CA ARG A 48 9.34 -23.04 1.57
C ARG A 48 9.53 -21.55 1.24
N ALA A 49 9.17 -21.11 0.04
CA ALA A 49 9.25 -19.71 -0.37
C ALA A 49 8.31 -18.82 0.46
N TRP A 50 7.22 -19.39 0.98
CA TRP A 50 6.28 -18.69 1.86
C TRP A 50 6.80 -18.49 3.29
N LYS A 51 7.80 -19.25 3.74
CA LYS A 51 8.38 -19.11 5.09
C LYS A 51 9.04 -17.75 5.31
N GLU A 52 9.63 -17.18 4.26
CA GLU A 52 10.31 -15.88 4.29
C GLU A 52 9.43 -14.73 3.78
N ALA A 53 8.18 -15.02 3.40
CA ALA A 53 7.28 -14.02 2.84
C ALA A 53 6.92 -12.95 3.87
N VAL A 54 7.35 -11.70 3.61
CA VAL A 54 7.02 -10.55 4.46
C VAL A 54 5.64 -10.03 4.12
N ARG A 55 4.66 -10.35 4.96
CA ARG A 55 3.31 -9.78 4.84
C ARG A 55 3.36 -8.27 5.07
N GLY A 56 2.78 -7.51 4.15
CA GLY A 56 2.60 -6.06 4.32
C GLY A 56 3.86 -5.21 4.10
N ARG A 57 4.88 -5.71 3.40
CA ARG A 57 6.09 -4.92 3.02
C ARG A 57 5.74 -3.56 2.40
N PHE A 58 4.66 -3.50 1.61
CA PHE A 58 4.20 -2.27 0.95
C PHE A 58 3.03 -1.59 1.65
N TYR A 59 2.59 -2.10 2.80
CA TYR A 59 1.48 -1.51 3.53
C TYR A 59 1.87 -0.13 4.06
N ARG A 60 1.12 0.89 3.62
CA ARG A 60 1.22 2.25 4.13
C ARG A 60 -0.04 2.55 4.92
N PRO A 61 0.06 2.80 6.24
CA PRO A 61 -1.09 3.18 7.03
C PRO A 61 -1.74 4.44 6.46
N VAL A 62 -3.07 4.41 6.35
CA VAL A 62 -3.85 5.57 5.96
C VAL A 62 -3.74 6.60 7.08
N LYS A 63 -3.24 7.80 6.75
CA LYS A 63 -3.14 8.90 7.70
C LYS A 63 -4.42 9.73 7.61
N GLN A 64 -5.06 9.94 8.74
CA GLN A 64 -6.17 10.90 8.86
C GLN A 64 -5.58 12.25 9.25
N ALA A 65 -5.98 13.31 8.54
CA ALA A 65 -5.60 14.67 8.87
C ALA A 65 -6.49 15.15 10.03
N VAL A 66 -5.91 15.21 11.23
CA VAL A 66 -6.59 15.70 12.44
C VAL A 66 -5.96 17.01 12.86
N SER A 67 -6.79 18.00 13.20
CA SER A 67 -6.34 19.24 13.83
C SER A 67 -6.38 19.05 15.34
N MET A 68 -5.21 18.96 15.98
CA MET A 68 -5.10 18.86 17.44
C MET A 68 -4.12 19.91 17.97
N ARG A 69 -4.34 20.33 19.21
CA ARG A 69 -3.41 21.21 19.94
C ARG A 69 -2.44 20.35 20.75
N LEU A 70 -1.18 20.77 20.78
CA LEU A 70 -0.11 20.16 21.57
C LEU A 70 0.59 21.28 22.34
N ASP A 71 1.11 20.96 23.52
CA ASP A 71 1.83 21.92 24.34
C ASP A 71 3.11 22.41 23.66
N ALA A 72 3.48 23.65 23.95
CA ALA A 72 4.57 24.33 23.28
C ALA A 72 5.94 23.65 23.53
N ASP A 73 6.15 23.13 24.73
CA ASP A 73 7.33 22.38 25.15
C ASP A 73 7.43 21.02 24.44
N VAL A 74 6.32 20.31 24.29
CA VAL A 74 6.23 19.05 23.53
C VAL A 74 6.60 19.29 22.07
N VAL A 75 6.05 20.36 21.47
CA VAL A 75 6.39 20.73 20.09
C VAL A 75 7.87 21.12 19.96
N ALA A 76 8.41 21.89 20.91
CA ALA A 76 9.82 22.27 20.94
C ALA A 76 10.73 21.03 21.04
N TRP A 77 10.42 20.10 21.94
CA TRP A 77 11.14 18.84 22.11
C TRP A 77 11.10 17.98 20.84
N LEU A 78 9.94 17.84 20.20
CA LEU A 78 9.80 17.08 18.94
C LEU A 78 10.58 17.72 17.78
N LYS A 79 10.70 19.05 17.76
CA LYS A 79 11.47 19.81 16.76
C LYS A 79 12.97 19.80 17.01
N LYS A 80 13.44 19.58 18.26
CA LYS A 80 14.88 19.53 18.63
C LYS A 80 15.70 18.59 17.74
N ARG A 81 15.10 17.48 17.30
CA ARG A 81 15.74 16.48 16.43
C ARG A 81 15.61 16.78 14.92
N GLY A 82 15.31 18.02 14.53
CA GLY A 82 15.25 18.46 13.13
C GLY A 82 13.93 18.17 12.41
N LYS A 83 13.96 18.14 11.07
CA LYS A 83 12.78 17.94 10.20
C LYS A 83 12.06 16.61 10.50
N GLY A 84 10.75 16.58 10.24
CA GLY A 84 9.93 15.36 10.39
C GLY A 84 9.30 15.15 11.78
N TYR A 85 9.16 16.21 12.58
CA TYR A 85 8.57 16.13 13.92
C TYR A 85 7.16 15.52 13.95
N GLN A 86 6.31 15.79 12.95
CA GLN A 86 4.97 15.19 12.81
C GLN A 86 5.02 13.67 12.62
N THR A 87 5.95 13.18 11.81
CA THR A 87 6.16 11.73 11.62
C THR A 87 6.64 11.07 12.91
N ARG A 88 7.50 11.75 13.68
CA ARG A 88 7.93 11.28 15.01
C ARG A 88 6.78 11.24 16.00
N ALA A 89 5.97 12.30 16.06
CA ALA A 89 4.79 12.35 16.93
C ALA A 89 3.87 11.15 16.64
N ASN A 90 3.52 10.92 15.37
CA ASN A 90 2.69 9.79 14.99
C ASN A 90 3.33 8.42 15.33
N ARG A 91 4.66 8.30 15.26
CA ARG A 91 5.37 7.07 15.66
C ARG A 91 5.26 6.82 17.15
N ILE A 92 5.42 7.85 17.98
CA ILE A 92 5.32 7.77 19.45
C ILE A 92 3.90 7.36 19.83
N LEU A 93 2.88 8.03 19.28
CA LEU A 93 1.48 7.71 19.53
C LEU A 93 1.15 6.26 19.15
N ARG A 94 1.65 5.79 17.99
CA ARG A 94 1.47 4.39 17.58
C ARG A 94 2.12 3.41 18.54
N GLN A 95 3.34 3.69 19.01
CA GLN A 95 4.04 2.82 19.95
C GLN A 95 3.27 2.69 21.26
N HIS A 96 2.75 3.80 21.78
CA HIS A 96 1.92 3.81 22.99
C HIS A 96 0.63 3.02 22.78
N MET A 97 -0.11 3.29 21.70
CA MET A 97 -1.35 2.58 21.35
C MET A 97 -1.12 1.06 21.29
N LEU A 98 -0.06 0.60 20.61
CA LEU A 98 0.24 -0.83 20.50
C LEU A 98 0.68 -1.46 21.83
N ALA A 99 1.32 -0.70 22.71
CA ALA A 99 1.69 -1.17 24.04
C ALA A 99 0.46 -1.32 24.93
N ASP A 100 -0.47 -0.37 24.87
CA ASP A 100 -1.74 -0.43 25.61
C ASP A 100 -2.61 -1.60 25.13
N SER A 101 -2.75 -1.79 23.82
CA SER A 101 -3.53 -2.90 23.24
C SER A 101 -2.99 -4.29 23.56
N LYS A 102 -1.74 -4.42 24.02
CA LYS A 102 -1.15 -5.69 24.46
C LYS A 102 -1.35 -5.97 25.95
N ARG A 103 -1.75 -4.97 26.72
CA ARG A 103 -1.97 -5.07 28.17
C ARG A 103 -3.45 -5.35 28.52
N ALA A 104 -4.35 -5.02 27.60
CA ALA A 104 -5.76 -5.41 27.63
C ALA A 104 -5.94 -6.80 27.02
#